data_AF-A0A376VWA1-F1
#
_entry.id   AF-A0A376VWA1-F1
#
_cell.length_a   1.000
_cell.length_b   1.000
_cell.length_c   1.000
_cell.angle_alpha   90.00
_cell.angle_beta   90.00
_cell.angle_gamma   90.00
#
_symmetry.space_group_name_H-M   'P 1'
#
loop_
_entity.id
_entity.type
_entity.pdbx_description
1 polymer ?
#
loop_
_entity_poly.entity_id
_entity_poly.type
_entity_poly.pdbx_seq_one_letter_code
_entity_poly.pdbx_strand_id
1 'polypeptide(L)'
;MDDSFCWLIVGSGSPELREHLQYQIDSMGMHDDVFIADNVFPAAPVYRVASLVVLPSENESFGMVLAEASAFSVPVVATQIGGIPEVIQNNQTGTLFTSR
;
A
#
# COMPACT_ATOMS: atom_id res chain seq x y z
N MET A 1 -17.36 -14.75 10.64
CA MET A 1 -17.17 -13.49 9.90
C MET A 1 -16.70 -13.91 8.53
N ASP A 2 -17.23 -13.32 7.47
CA ASP A 2 -16.74 -13.64 6.13
C ASP A 2 -15.25 -13.27 6.09
N ASP A 3 -14.36 -14.22 5.80
CA ASP A 3 -12.90 -14.01 5.74
C ASP A 3 -12.52 -13.29 4.44
N SER A 4 -13.32 -12.32 4.02
CA SER A 4 -13.17 -11.58 2.77
C SER A 4 -12.04 -10.55 2.92
N PHE A 5 -11.00 -10.70 2.10
CA PHE A 5 -9.86 -9.80 2.06
C PHE A 5 -10.16 -8.62 1.13
N CYS A 6 -10.00 -7.38 1.61
CA CYS A 6 -10.25 -6.16 0.85
C CYS A 6 -8.96 -5.33 0.69
N TRP A 7 -8.69 -4.86 -0.52
CA TRP A 7 -7.64 -3.92 -0.85
C TRP A 7 -8.18 -2.49 -0.93
N LEU A 8 -7.49 -1.56 -0.27
CA LEU A 8 -7.76 -0.13 -0.38
C LEU A 8 -6.54 0.56 -0.97
N ILE A 9 -6.68 1.11 -2.17
CA ILE A 9 -5.65 1.91 -2.84
C ILE A 9 -5.89 3.37 -2.47
N VAL A 10 -4.94 3.98 -1.76
CA VAL A 10 -4.99 5.37 -1.31
C VAL A 10 -3.85 6.15 -1.96
N GLY A 11 -4.17 7.30 -2.53
CA GLY A 11 -3.24 8.15 -3.24
C GLY A 11 -3.87 8.77 -4.48
N SER A 12 -3.22 9.78 -5.03
CA SER A 12 -3.60 10.39 -6.30
C SER A 12 -2.61 10.03 -7.40
N GLY A 13 -3.08 10.11 -8.64
CA GLY A 13 -2.30 9.94 -9.86
C GLY A 13 -2.94 10.72 -11.00
N SER A 14 -2.43 10.54 -12.22
CA SER A 14 -3.10 11.11 -13.38
C SER A 14 -4.46 10.41 -13.60
N PRO A 15 -5.45 11.10 -14.21
CA PRO A 15 -6.72 10.47 -14.55
C PRO A 15 -6.55 9.20 -15.38
N GLU A 16 -5.59 9.18 -16.31
CA GLU A 16 -5.28 8.04 -17.17
C GLU A 16 -4.77 6.85 -16.36
N LEU A 17 -3.94 7.08 -15.34
CA LEU A 17 -3.46 6.02 -14.45
C LEU A 17 -4.61 5.44 -13.62
N ARG A 18 -5.53 6.28 -13.13
CA ARG A 18 -6.71 5.84 -12.39
C ARG A 18 -7.62 4.98 -13.27
N GLU A 19 -7.90 5.41 -14.50
CA GLU A 19 -8.68 4.65 -15.47
C GLU A 19 -8.02 3.32 -15.81
N HIS A 20 -6.70 3.31 -15.99
CA HIS A 20 -5.93 2.09 -16.22
C HIS A 20 -6.03 1.11 -15.04
N LEU A 21 -5.89 1.59 -13.81
CA LEU A 21 -6.07 0.78 -12.60
C LEU A 21 -7.48 0.21 -12.49
N GLN A 22 -8.51 1.02 -12.77
CA GLN A 22 -9.90 0.54 -12.76
C GLN A 22 -10.10 -0.57 -13.80
N TYR A 23 -9.59 -0.39 -15.02
CA TYR A 23 -9.64 -1.42 -16.06
C TYR A 23 -8.95 -2.73 -15.61
N GLN A 24 -7.80 -2.64 -14.92
CA GLN A 24 -7.12 -3.81 -14.38
C GLN A 24 -7.98 -4.53 -13.33
N ILE A 25 -8.55 -3.81 -12.37
CA ILE A 25 -9.46 -4.34 -11.35
C ILE A 25 -10.64 -5.09 -12.00
N ASP A 26 -11.28 -4.45 -12.99
CA ASP A 26 -12.44 -5.02 -13.68
C ASP A 26 -12.06 -6.27 -14.48
N SER A 27 -10.95 -6.22 -15.22
CA SER A 27 -10.46 -7.35 -16.03
C SER A 27 -10.02 -8.56 -15.20
N MET A 28 -9.62 -8.33 -13.94
CA MET A 28 -9.28 -9.37 -12.97
C MET A 28 -10.50 -9.86 -12.17
N GLY A 29 -11.67 -9.24 -12.34
CA GLY A 29 -12.89 -9.60 -11.62
C GLY A 29 -12.86 -9.20 -10.14
N MET A 30 -12.02 -8.24 -9.74
CA MET A 30 -11.77 -7.88 -8.33
C MET A 30 -12.58 -6.66 -7.84
N HIS A 31 -13.68 -6.33 -8.53
CA HIS A 31 -14.45 -5.11 -8.28
C HIS A 31 -15.13 -5.06 -6.91
N ASP A 32 -15.37 -6.21 -6.27
CA ASP A 32 -15.92 -6.31 -4.92
C ASP A 32 -14.83 -6.30 -3.83
N ASP A 33 -13.56 -6.47 -4.21
CA ASP A 33 -12.45 -6.64 -3.28
C ASP A 33 -11.43 -5.49 -3.32
N VAL A 34 -11.40 -4.66 -4.37
CA VAL A 34 -10.41 -3.58 -4.54
C VAL A 34 -11.10 -2.23 -4.71
N PHE A 35 -10.80 -1.31 -3.80
CA PHE A 35 -11.39 0.04 -3.78
C PHE A 35 -10.30 1.09 -3.94
N ILE A 36 -10.53 2.09 -4.81
CA ILE A 36 -9.63 3.24 -4.98
C ILE A 36 -10.25 4.45 -4.25
N ALA A 37 -9.60 4.89 -3.16
CA ALA A 37 -10.09 5.97 -2.30
C ALA A 37 -9.56 7.37 -2.67
N ASP A 38 -8.77 7.48 -3.74
CA ASP A 38 -8.05 8.70 -4.13
C ASP A 38 -7.19 9.24 -2.96
N ASN A 39 -6.94 10.55 -2.94
CA ASN A 39 -6.20 11.21 -1.88
C ASN A 39 -7.05 11.32 -0.60
N VAL A 40 -6.56 10.74 0.49
CA VAL A 40 -7.17 10.83 1.82
C VAL A 40 -6.29 11.67 2.74
N PHE A 41 -6.82 12.77 3.27
CA PHE A 41 -6.13 13.61 4.23
C PHE A 41 -7.05 14.00 5.40
N PRO A 42 -6.66 13.75 6.67
CA PRO A 42 -5.42 13.09 7.10
C PRO A 42 -5.42 11.58 6.78
N ALA A 43 -4.25 10.98 6.55
CA ALA A 43 -4.11 9.55 6.26
C ALA A 43 -4.26 8.63 7.49
N ALA A 44 -4.14 9.20 8.70
CA ALA A 44 -4.24 8.46 9.96
C ALA A 44 -5.47 7.52 10.11
N PRO A 45 -6.69 7.86 9.66
CA PRO A 45 -7.83 6.94 9.68
C PRO A 45 -7.60 5.67 8.84
N VAL A 46 -6.85 5.76 7.74
CA VAL A 46 -6.53 4.60 6.87
C VAL A 46 -5.68 3.62 7.63
N TYR A 47 -4.58 4.08 8.24
CA TYR A 47 -3.69 3.22 9.02
C TYR A 47 -4.39 2.59 10.22
N ARG A 48 -5.33 3.29 10.87
CA ARG A 48 -6.08 2.74 12.02
C ARG A 48 -6.96 1.55 11.69
N VAL A 49 -7.40 1.41 10.44
CA VAL A 49 -8.26 0.30 10.00
C VAL A 49 -7.52 -0.71 9.13
N ALA A 50 -6.29 -0.40 8.72
CA ALA A 50 -5.47 -1.28 7.89
C ALA A 50 -4.96 -2.48 8.71
N SER A 51 -5.12 -3.67 8.14
CA SER A 51 -4.51 -4.90 8.70
C SER A 51 -3.08 -5.12 8.19
N LEU A 52 -2.75 -4.53 7.06
CA LEU A 52 -1.47 -4.63 6.37
C LEU A 52 -1.29 -3.40 5.46
N VAL A 53 -0.07 -2.89 5.35
CA VAL A 53 0.30 -1.90 4.32
C VAL A 53 1.27 -2.53 3.33
N VAL A 54 0.99 -2.38 2.04
CA VAL A 54 1.85 -2.86 0.96
C VAL A 54 2.35 -1.66 0.16
N LEU A 55 3.67 -1.52 0.03
CA LEU A 55 4.31 -0.46 -0.76
C LEU A 55 5.23 -1.09 -1.82
N PRO A 56 4.67 -1.48 -2.98
CA PRO A 56 5.42 -2.15 -4.04
C PRO A 56 6.12 -1.15 -4.98
N SER A 57 6.73 -0.10 -4.43
CA SER A 57 7.31 1.00 -5.21
C SER A 57 8.49 0.55 -6.07
N GLU A 58 8.64 1.11 -7.27
CA GLU A 58 9.83 0.94 -8.12
C GLU A 58 10.87 2.05 -7.93
N ASN A 59 10.45 3.18 -7.36
CA ASN A 59 11.31 4.27 -6.94
C ASN A 59 10.79 4.85 -5.62
N GLU A 60 11.64 4.93 -4.61
CA GLU A 60 11.27 5.45 -3.29
C GLU A 60 12.48 6.18 -2.68
N SER A 61 12.24 7.35 -2.08
CA SER A 61 13.32 8.12 -1.46
C SER A 61 13.52 7.69 -0.01
N PHE A 62 12.43 7.62 0.78
CA PHE A 62 12.52 7.34 2.22
C PHE A 62 11.46 6.32 2.68
N GLY A 63 10.26 6.32 2.09
CA GLY A 63 9.18 5.45 2.54
C GLY A 63 8.42 6.02 3.74
N MET A 64 8.01 7.30 3.66
CA MET A 64 7.18 7.94 4.70
C MET A 64 5.92 7.14 5.03
N VAL A 65 5.28 6.54 4.03
CA VAL A 65 4.11 5.65 4.21
C VAL A 65 4.43 4.48 5.16
N LEU A 66 5.65 3.93 5.08
CA LEU A 66 6.10 2.82 5.94
C LEU A 66 6.38 3.28 7.36
N ALA A 67 6.96 4.47 7.53
CA ALA A 67 7.18 5.08 8.85
C ALA A 67 5.84 5.39 9.54
N GLU A 68 4.88 5.94 8.80
CA GLU A 68 3.53 6.20 9.31
C GLU A 68 2.81 4.89 9.68
N ALA A 69 2.82 3.88 8.80
CA ALA A 69 2.24 2.57 9.09
C ALA A 69 2.85 1.93 10.35
N SER A 70 4.18 2.02 10.50
CA SER A 70 4.90 1.53 11.68
C SER A 70 4.49 2.27 12.95
N ALA A 71 4.26 3.59 12.88
CA ALA A 71 3.78 4.38 14.02
C ALA A 71 2.37 3.96 14.47
N PHE A 72 1.56 3.41 13.57
CA PHE A 72 0.25 2.81 13.88
C PHE A 72 0.32 1.31 14.19
N SER A 73 1.53 0.73 14.30
CA SER A 73 1.75 -0.71 14.52
C SER A 73 1.11 -1.60 13.44
N VAL A 74 1.00 -1.10 12.22
CA VAL A 74 0.48 -1.86 11.08
C VAL A 74 1.64 -2.61 10.43
N PRO A 75 1.54 -3.95 10.25
CA PRO A 75 2.54 -4.72 9.52
C PRO A 75 2.74 -4.17 8.10
N VAL A 76 3.96 -4.23 7.58
CA VAL A 76 4.29 -3.73 6.24
C VAL A 76 4.96 -4.79 5.36
N VAL A 77 4.65 -4.73 4.06
CA VAL A 77 5.34 -5.46 2.99
C VAL A 77 5.78 -4.45 1.95
N ALA A 78 7.07 -4.36 1.66
CA ALA A 78 7.59 -3.31 0.77
C ALA A 78 8.74 -3.80 -0.11
N THR A 79 8.96 -3.11 -1.22
CA THR A 79 10.14 -3.35 -2.08
C THR A 79 11.43 -2.94 -1.37
N GLN A 80 12.50 -3.72 -1.54
CA GLN A 80 13.82 -3.42 -0.97
C GLN A 80 14.60 -2.45 -1.87
N ILE A 81 14.12 -1.21 -2.00
CA ILE A 81 14.73 -0.18 -2.85
C ILE A 81 14.88 1.15 -2.12
N GLY A 82 15.76 2.02 -2.62
CA GLY A 82 15.90 3.39 -2.12
C GLY A 82 16.15 3.43 -0.60
N GLY A 83 15.47 4.35 0.09
CA GLY A 83 15.55 4.48 1.55
C GLY A 83 14.67 3.51 2.36
N ILE A 84 13.89 2.63 1.71
CA ILE A 84 13.00 1.69 2.43
C ILE A 84 13.75 0.83 3.48
N PRO A 85 14.94 0.28 3.19
CA PRO A 85 15.70 -0.51 4.17
C PRO A 85 16.23 0.30 5.37
N GLU A 86 16.21 1.63 5.31
CA GLU A 86 16.56 2.50 6.46
C GLU A 86 15.39 2.60 7.45
N VAL A 87 14.15 2.46 6.96
CA VAL A 87 12.92 2.54 7.76
C VAL A 87 12.47 1.16 8.24
N ILE A 88 12.61 0.14 7.39
CA ILE A 88 12.12 -1.22 7.66
C ILE A 88 13.26 -2.22 7.74
N GLN A 89 13.32 -2.95 8.86
CA GLN A 89 14.24 -4.06 9.07
C GLN A 89 13.57 -5.35 8.61
N ASN A 90 14.12 -5.96 7.56
CA ASN A 90 13.55 -7.15 6.94
C ASN A 90 13.36 -8.30 7.95
N ASN A 91 12.18 -8.91 7.95
CA ASN A 91 11.74 -9.97 8.86
C ASN A 91 11.75 -9.59 10.36
N GLN A 92 11.89 -8.30 10.69
CA GLN A 92 11.86 -7.81 12.07
C GLN A 92 10.75 -6.77 12.28
N THR A 93 10.74 -5.71 11.46
CA THR A 93 9.70 -4.65 11.52
C THR A 93 8.79 -4.64 10.29
N GLY A 94 9.10 -5.47 9.29
CA GLY A 94 8.30 -5.65 8.08
C GLY A 94 8.94 -6.70 7.17
N THR A 95 8.26 -7.05 6.08
CA THR A 95 8.79 -7.96 5.07
C THR A 95 9.27 -7.16 3.86
N LEU A 96 10.53 -7.30 3.49
CA LEU A 96 11.09 -6.69 2.29
C LEU A 96 11.27 -7.72 1.18
N PHE A 97 10.91 -7.34 -0.05
CA PHE A 97 11.05 -8.18 -1.24
C PHE A 97 11.73 -7.44 -2.39
N THR A 98 12.36 -8.16 -3.32
CA THR A 98 12.94 -7.58 -4.53
C THR A 98 11.90 -7.54 -5.64
N SER A 99 11.68 -6.37 -6.25
CA SER A 99 10.84 -6.27 -7.46
C SER A 99 11.52 -6.95 -8.64
N ARG A 100 10.75 -7.52 -9.56
CA ARG A 100 11.26 -8.20 -10.77
C ARG A 100 11.54 -7.21 -11.89
#